data_AF-A0A9W4PDL3-F1
#
_entry.id   AF-A0A9W4PDL3-F1
#
_cell.length_a   1.000
_cell.length_b   1.000
_cell.length_c   1.000
_cell.angle_alpha   90.00
_cell.angle_beta   90.00
_cell.angle_gamma   90.00
#
_symmetry.space_group_name_H-M   'P 1'
#
loop_
_entity.id
_entity.type
_entity.pdbx_description
1 polymer ?
#
loop_
_entity_poly.entity_id
_entity_poly.type
_entity_poly.pdbx_seq_one_letter_code
_entity_poly.pdbx_strand_id
1 'polypeptide(L)'
;MKLSVLITVIMTLSVIVLGIAFPKGTTSIASDGATKHVIKQGESIWDIAKQYGVPIKKLKEVNNNINNVAEPGKTLIIPHVMNEKDKELLARLVHAEAKGEPYRGKVEVAGVVLNRLDSKEFPDTVREVIYQKNQFSPVGDGSINKPAGDDAKKAVNEALAIHGYTNDALYFWNPSISDSEWMKQLEVIKIIGGHHFAI
;
A
#
# COMPACT_ATOMS: atom_id res chain seq x y z
N MET A 1 49.15 -22.97 -20.23
CA MET A 1 47.90 -22.54 -20.92
C MET A 1 47.78 -21.04 -20.80
N LYS A 2 47.66 -20.33 -21.93
CA LYS A 2 47.59 -18.87 -22.06
C LYS A 2 46.16 -18.34 -21.86
N LEU A 3 46.10 -17.05 -21.48
CA LEU A 3 44.98 -16.07 -21.55
C LEU A 3 43.80 -16.32 -20.56
N SER A 4 43.54 -15.53 -19.50
CA SER A 4 43.39 -14.07 -19.26
C SER A 4 41.93 -13.58 -19.29
N VAL A 5 41.68 -12.50 -18.53
CA VAL A 5 40.46 -11.64 -18.38
C VAL A 5 39.75 -11.95 -17.04
N LEU A 6 39.97 -11.24 -15.92
CA LEU A 6 39.97 -9.80 -15.61
C LEU A 6 38.66 -9.08 -15.98
N ILE A 7 37.70 -9.06 -15.05
CA ILE A 7 36.89 -7.86 -14.78
C ILE A 7 36.85 -7.63 -13.27
N THR A 8 37.69 -6.69 -12.86
CA THR A 8 37.66 -5.95 -11.60
C THR A 8 36.68 -4.79 -11.79
N VAL A 9 35.62 -4.64 -10.98
CA VAL A 9 35.04 -3.31 -10.68
C VAL A 9 34.43 -3.28 -9.25
N ILE A 10 35.27 -2.87 -8.30
CA ILE A 10 35.02 -1.87 -7.25
C ILE A 10 33.88 -2.12 -6.24
N MET A 11 34.26 -2.75 -5.12
CA MET A 11 33.85 -2.27 -3.80
C MET A 11 34.67 -1.00 -3.44
N THR A 12 34.03 -0.08 -2.72
CA THR A 12 34.54 1.18 -2.11
C THR A 12 34.48 2.46 -2.95
N LEU A 13 33.69 3.44 -2.48
CA LEU A 13 34.24 4.74 -2.08
C LEU A 13 33.29 5.44 -1.08
N SER A 14 33.83 5.73 0.10
CA SER A 14 33.23 6.60 1.11
C SER A 14 33.29 8.05 0.66
N VAL A 15 32.22 8.81 0.88
CA VAL A 15 32.31 10.26 1.03
C VAL A 15 31.64 10.63 2.36
N ILE A 16 32.49 10.87 3.36
CA ILE A 16 32.14 11.61 4.57
C ILE A 16 32.12 13.08 4.15
N VAL A 17 30.93 13.69 4.14
CA VAL A 17 30.80 15.15 4.18
C VAL A 17 30.23 15.51 5.55
N LEU A 18 31.11 16.02 6.40
CA LEU A 18 30.75 16.70 7.65
C LEU A 18 30.21 18.09 7.27
N GLY A 19 28.90 18.16 7.02
CA GLY A 19 28.19 19.41 6.80
C GLY A 19 27.23 19.67 7.96
N ILE A 20 27.60 20.57 8.86
CA ILE A 20 26.73 21.06 9.92
C ILE A 20 25.67 21.94 9.23
N ALA A 21 24.49 21.38 8.99
CA ALA A 21 23.33 22.12 8.50
C ALA A 21 22.15 21.83 9.42
N PHE A 22 21.63 22.90 10.02
CA PHE A 22 20.45 22.96 10.86
C PHE A 22 19.24 22.25 10.23
N PRO A 23 18.31 21.70 11.03
CA PRO A 23 17.21 20.90 10.53
C PRO A 23 16.30 21.76 9.65
N LYS A 24 16.34 21.52 8.34
CA LYS A 24 15.27 21.95 7.45
C LYS A 24 14.06 21.10 7.81
N GLY A 25 13.09 21.71 8.52
CA GLY A 25 11.73 21.19 8.61
C GLY A 25 11.23 20.93 7.20
N THR A 26 11.39 19.68 6.79
CA THR A 26 10.91 19.14 5.53
C THR A 26 9.92 18.09 5.96
N THR A 27 8.64 18.42 5.89
CA THR A 27 7.57 17.44 5.97
C THR A 27 7.71 16.52 4.76
N SER A 28 8.51 15.48 4.89
CA SER A 28 8.41 14.29 4.05
C SER A 28 7.11 13.59 4.44
N ILE A 29 6.05 13.83 3.67
CA ILE A 29 4.84 13.03 3.74
C ILE A 29 5.14 11.76 2.94
N ALA A 30 5.71 10.76 3.62
CA ALA A 30 5.91 9.41 3.10
C ALA A 30 5.85 8.41 4.25
N SER A 31 5.32 7.22 3.95
CA SER A 31 4.95 6.07 4.80
C SER A 31 3.59 6.19 5.51
N ASP A 32 2.76 5.17 5.67
CA ASP A 32 2.51 3.84 5.06
C ASP A 32 1.56 3.14 6.06
N GLY A 33 0.79 2.13 5.65
CA GLY A 33 0.01 1.31 6.58
C GLY A 33 -1.26 1.97 7.16
N ALA A 34 -2.35 1.22 7.40
CA ALA A 34 -3.18 1.60 8.55
C ALA A 34 -2.42 1.11 9.78
N THR A 35 -1.70 2.04 10.40
CA THR A 35 -0.92 1.74 11.60
C THR A 35 -1.89 1.37 12.72
N LYS A 36 -1.60 0.29 13.46
CA LYS A 36 -2.31 0.00 14.71
C LYS A 36 -1.61 0.72 15.85
N HIS A 37 -2.36 1.51 16.60
CA HIS A 37 -1.86 2.20 17.76
C HIS A 37 -2.58 1.68 19.01
N VAL A 38 -1.85 1.07 19.94
CA VAL A 38 -2.39 0.72 21.25
C VAL A 38 -2.38 1.98 22.10
N ILE A 39 -3.58 2.47 22.45
CA ILE A 39 -3.76 3.70 23.22
C ILE A 39 -3.07 3.53 24.57
N LYS A 40 -2.15 4.44 24.89
CA LYS A 40 -1.44 4.50 26.16
C LYS A 40 -2.21 5.34 27.17
N GLN A 41 -1.92 5.13 28.45
CA GLN A 41 -2.51 5.91 29.53
C GLN A 41 -2.18 7.40 29.35
N GLY A 42 -3.21 8.24 29.30
CA GLY A 42 -3.07 9.70 29.20
C GLY A 42 -3.02 10.26 27.78
N GLU A 43 -3.03 9.43 26.73
CA GLU A 43 -3.18 9.92 25.36
C GLU A 43 -4.63 10.37 25.09
N SER A 44 -4.81 11.34 24.20
CA SER A 44 -6.13 11.69 23.66
C SER A 44 -6.23 11.30 22.19
N ILE A 45 -7.45 11.13 21.70
CA ILE A 45 -7.70 10.89 20.26
C ILE A 45 -7.14 12.03 19.40
N TRP A 46 -7.10 13.26 19.93
CA TRP A 46 -6.53 14.41 19.26
C TRP A 46 -5.01 14.32 19.14
N ASP A 47 -4.33 13.93 20.22
CA ASP A 47 -2.87 13.77 20.24
C ASP A 47 -2.43 12.66 19.29
N ILE A 48 -3.17 11.55 19.29
CA ILE A 48 -2.93 10.42 18.39
C ILE A 48 -3.16 10.87 16.93
N ALA A 49 -4.29 11.52 16.63
CA ALA A 49 -4.56 12.04 15.29
C ALA A 49 -3.45 12.98 14.79
N LYS A 50 -2.98 13.88 15.66
CA LYS A 50 -1.90 14.82 15.36
C LYS A 50 -0.56 14.11 15.16
N GLN A 51 -0.23 13.13 16.00
CA GLN A 51 1.01 12.34 15.89
C GLN A 51 1.11 11.66 14.52
N TYR A 52 0.01 11.09 14.04
CA TYR A 52 -0.04 10.37 12.77
C TYR A 52 -0.42 11.24 11.57
N GLY A 53 -0.64 12.55 11.75
CA GLY A 53 -1.02 13.44 10.66
C GLY A 53 -2.39 13.14 10.05
N VAL A 54 -3.29 12.50 10.80
CA VAL A 54 -4.62 12.08 10.34
C VAL A 54 -5.69 13.07 10.76
N PRO A 55 -6.64 13.46 9.88
CA PRO A 55 -7.81 14.23 10.28
C PRO A 55 -8.66 13.47 11.31
N ILE A 56 -9.00 14.09 12.44
CA ILE A 56 -9.79 13.49 13.54
C ILE A 56 -11.10 12.87 13.04
N LYS A 57 -11.77 13.56 12.11
CA LYS A 57 -13.01 13.06 11.48
C LYS A 57 -12.77 11.68 10.86
N LYS A 58 -11.70 11.53 10.08
CA LYS A 58 -11.35 10.28 9.41
C LYS A 58 -10.94 9.20 10.41
N LEU A 59 -10.15 9.57 11.42
CA LEU A 59 -9.77 8.66 12.50
C LEU A 59 -10.99 8.09 13.23
N LYS A 60 -12.00 8.93 13.52
CA LYS A 60 -13.24 8.50 14.16
C LYS A 60 -14.09 7.61 13.26
N GLU A 61 -14.26 7.97 11.99
CA GLU A 61 -15.05 7.19 11.02
C GLU A 61 -14.55 5.73 10.94
N VAL A 62 -13.24 5.53 10.92
CA VAL A 62 -12.64 4.20 10.79
C VAL A 62 -12.75 3.36 12.07
N ASN A 63 -12.86 3.99 13.23
CA ASN A 63 -12.90 3.30 14.52
C ASN A 63 -14.31 3.20 15.10
N ASN A 64 -15.36 3.08 14.26
CA ASN A 64 -16.76 3.00 14.70
C ASN A 64 -17.22 4.22 15.52
N ASN A 65 -16.83 5.43 15.10
CA ASN A 65 -17.16 6.69 15.75
C ASN A 65 -16.78 6.72 17.23
N ILE A 66 -15.52 6.35 17.54
CA ILE A 66 -15.04 6.43 18.92
C ILE A 66 -15.35 7.80 19.53
N ASN A 67 -15.75 7.75 20.80
CA ASN A 67 -15.95 8.92 21.61
C ASN A 67 -14.62 9.68 21.78
N ASN A 68 -14.67 10.92 22.25
CA ASN A 68 -13.45 11.73 22.44
C ASN A 68 -12.50 11.18 23.51
N VAL A 69 -12.92 10.19 24.29
CA VAL A 69 -12.15 9.58 25.36
C VAL A 69 -11.32 8.43 24.78
N ALA A 70 -10.00 8.52 24.88
CA ALA A 70 -9.12 7.44 24.53
C ALA A 70 -9.12 6.41 25.68
N GLU A 71 -9.44 5.16 25.37
CA GLU A 71 -9.47 4.06 26.34
C GLU A 71 -8.09 3.36 26.34
N PRO A 72 -7.29 3.48 27.41
CA PRO A 72 -5.97 2.85 27.45
C PRO A 72 -6.08 1.33 27.23
N GLY A 73 -5.16 0.77 26.45
CA GLY A 73 -5.12 -0.65 26.07
C GLY A 73 -5.98 -1.01 24.86
N LYS A 74 -6.85 -0.12 24.38
CA LYS A 74 -7.61 -0.35 23.14
C LYS A 74 -6.74 -0.13 21.91
N THR A 75 -6.93 -0.96 20.89
CA THR A 75 -6.27 -0.76 19.60
C THR A 75 -7.06 0.22 18.75
N LEU A 76 -6.38 1.27 18.30
CA LEU A 76 -6.89 2.27 17.38
C LEU A 76 -6.33 2.02 15.98
N ILE A 77 -7.21 2.02 14.98
CA ILE A 77 -6.87 1.96 13.57
C ILE A 77 -6.50 3.37 13.12
N ILE A 78 -5.25 3.60 12.75
CA ILE A 78 -4.81 4.87 12.18
C ILE A 78 -4.96 4.77 10.66
N PRO A 79 -5.92 5.45 10.02
CA PRO A 79 -6.11 5.33 8.58
C PRO A 79 -4.97 5.99 7.80
N HIS A 80 -4.59 5.38 6.69
CA HIS A 80 -3.59 5.95 5.80
C HIS A 80 -4.18 7.13 5.01
N VAL A 81 -3.54 8.30 5.10
CA VAL A 81 -3.97 9.52 4.38
C VAL A 81 -3.19 9.62 3.08
N MET A 82 -3.67 8.93 2.06
CA MET A 82 -3.18 9.04 0.70
C MET A 82 -3.64 10.35 0.06
N ASN A 83 -2.79 11.00 -0.74
CA ASN A 83 -3.19 12.18 -1.50
C ASN A 83 -4.21 11.80 -2.61
N GLU A 84 -5.00 12.78 -3.06
CA GLU A 84 -6.09 12.52 -4.00
C GLU A 84 -5.63 12.02 -5.38
N LYS A 85 -4.41 12.38 -5.82
CA LYS A 85 -3.88 11.90 -7.11
C LYS A 85 -3.55 10.41 -7.05
N ASP A 86 -2.94 9.97 -5.95
CA ASP A 86 -2.60 8.57 -5.73
C ASP A 86 -3.86 7.74 -5.47
N LYS A 87 -4.84 8.27 -4.74
CA LYS A 87 -6.15 7.61 -4.61
C LYS A 87 -6.83 7.40 -5.95
N GLU A 88 -6.85 8.42 -6.81
CA GLU A 88 -7.45 8.30 -8.14
C GLU A 88 -6.67 7.31 -9.01
N LEU A 89 -5.33 7.33 -8.96
CA LEU A 89 -4.51 6.36 -9.68
C LEU A 89 -4.78 4.92 -9.21
N LEU A 90 -4.84 4.70 -7.90
CA LEU A 90 -5.16 3.40 -7.32
C LEU A 90 -6.60 2.97 -7.67
N ALA A 91 -7.57 3.88 -7.64
CA ALA A 91 -8.95 3.57 -8.02
C ALA A 91 -9.06 3.18 -9.50
N ARG A 92 -8.27 3.82 -10.38
CA ARG A 92 -8.21 3.48 -11.81
C ARG A 92 -7.62 2.09 -12.02
N LEU A 93 -6.57 1.75 -11.27
CA LEU A 93 -6.01 0.40 -11.28
C LEU A 93 -7.04 -0.64 -10.83
N VAL A 94 -7.67 -0.43 -9.66
CA VAL A 94 -8.69 -1.34 -9.11
C VAL A 94 -9.86 -1.51 -10.07
N HIS A 95 -10.31 -0.42 -10.71
CA HIS A 95 -11.35 -0.48 -11.71
C HIS A 95 -10.97 -1.35 -12.90
N ALA A 96 -9.73 -1.26 -13.38
CA ALA A 96 -9.26 -2.01 -14.54
C ALA A 96 -8.99 -3.49 -14.21
N GLU A 97 -8.33 -3.79 -13.09
CA GLU A 97 -7.98 -5.15 -12.67
C GLU A 97 -9.18 -5.96 -12.16
N ALA A 98 -10.17 -5.30 -11.55
CA ALA A 98 -11.22 -6.00 -10.81
C ALA A 98 -12.64 -5.58 -11.21
N LYS A 99 -12.86 -5.02 -12.41
CA LYS A 99 -14.17 -4.48 -12.85
C LYS A 99 -15.34 -5.45 -12.62
N GLY A 100 -15.15 -6.71 -13.02
CA GLY A 100 -16.14 -7.79 -12.94
C GLY A 100 -16.15 -8.56 -11.62
N GLU A 101 -15.24 -8.24 -10.70
CA GLU A 101 -15.12 -8.96 -9.44
C GLU A 101 -16.16 -8.48 -8.41
N PRO A 102 -16.51 -9.33 -7.42
CA PRO A 102 -17.26 -8.92 -6.25
C PRO A 102 -16.61 -7.70 -5.57
N TYR A 103 -17.40 -6.87 -4.91
CA TYR A 103 -16.90 -5.66 -4.24
C TYR A 103 -15.73 -5.96 -3.28
N ARG A 104 -15.79 -7.07 -2.55
CA ARG A 104 -14.68 -7.49 -1.67
C ARG A 104 -13.39 -7.77 -2.45
N GLY A 105 -13.46 -8.33 -3.66
CA GLY A 105 -12.29 -8.56 -4.52
C GLY A 105 -11.63 -7.23 -4.93
N LYS A 106 -12.43 -6.19 -5.20
CA LYS A 106 -11.93 -4.83 -5.47
C LYS A 106 -11.18 -4.24 -4.28
N VAL A 107 -11.70 -4.43 -3.06
CA VAL A 107 -11.04 -4.00 -1.82
C VAL A 107 -9.69 -4.72 -1.65
N GLU A 108 -9.62 -6.00 -1.97
CA GLU A 108 -8.38 -6.79 -1.81
C GLU A 108 -7.33 -6.49 -2.89
N VAL A 109 -7.74 -6.17 -4.12
CA VAL A 109 -6.78 -5.66 -5.14
C VAL A 109 -6.16 -4.33 -4.69
N ALA A 110 -6.97 -3.43 -4.09
CA ALA A 110 -6.44 -2.22 -3.47
C ALA A 110 -5.49 -2.57 -2.31
N GLY A 111 -5.89 -3.52 -1.46
CA GLY A 111 -5.10 -4.03 -0.34
C GLY A 111 -3.73 -4.55 -0.77
N VAL A 112 -3.62 -5.30 -1.87
CA VAL A 112 -2.33 -5.77 -2.40
C VAL A 112 -1.38 -4.61 -2.69
N VAL A 113 -1.85 -3.52 -3.30
CA VAL A 113 -1.00 -2.34 -3.55
C VAL A 113 -0.56 -1.71 -2.23
N LEU A 114 -1.45 -1.60 -1.24
CA LEU A 114 -1.11 -1.04 0.06
C LEU A 114 -0.12 -1.93 0.84
N ASN A 115 -0.28 -3.25 0.78
CA ASN A 115 0.66 -4.22 1.37
C ASN A 115 2.04 -4.14 0.72
N ARG A 116 2.10 -3.86 -0.59
CA ARG A 116 3.37 -3.63 -1.30
C ARG A 116 4.06 -2.36 -0.80
N LEU A 117 3.33 -1.27 -0.56
CA LEU A 117 3.94 -0.06 0.00
C LEU A 117 4.55 -0.32 1.39
N ASP A 118 3.91 -1.15 2.21
CA ASP A 118 4.42 -1.54 3.53
C ASP A 118 5.61 -2.53 3.47
N SER A 119 5.92 -3.08 2.29
CA SER A 119 6.92 -4.13 2.10
C SER A 119 8.23 -3.60 1.56
N LYS A 120 9.34 -4.02 2.20
CA LYS A 120 10.72 -3.70 1.76
C LYS A 120 11.09 -4.30 0.40
N GLU A 121 10.26 -5.18 -0.15
CA GLU A 121 10.48 -5.83 -1.44
C GLU A 121 9.96 -4.99 -2.62
N PHE A 122 9.17 -3.95 -2.34
CA PHE A 122 8.52 -3.11 -3.35
C PHE A 122 8.87 -1.63 -3.14
N PRO A 123 8.60 -0.78 -4.14
CA PRO A 123 8.77 0.67 -3.99
C PRO A 123 7.83 1.31 -2.96
N ASP A 124 8.24 2.44 -2.40
CA ASP A 124 7.54 3.12 -1.29
C ASP A 124 6.49 4.15 -1.77
N THR A 125 6.12 4.14 -3.06
CA THR A 125 5.12 5.06 -3.60
C THR A 125 4.10 4.36 -4.48
N VAL A 126 2.83 4.79 -4.40
CA VAL A 126 1.72 4.24 -5.19
C VAL A 126 2.06 4.24 -6.68
N ARG A 127 2.63 5.35 -7.15
CA ARG A 127 3.03 5.47 -8.55
C ARG A 127 4.08 4.44 -8.92
N GLU A 128 5.13 4.26 -8.12
CA GLU A 128 6.20 3.32 -8.46
C GLU A 128 5.76 1.86 -8.36
N VAL A 129 4.93 1.51 -7.37
CA VAL A 129 4.30 0.18 -7.28
C VAL A 129 3.45 -0.10 -8.52
N ILE A 130 2.56 0.82 -8.89
CA ILE A 130 1.62 0.61 -10.00
C ILE A 130 2.34 0.58 -11.34
N TYR A 131 3.35 1.43 -11.55
CA TYR A 131 4.09 1.51 -12.83
C TYR A 131 5.30 0.57 -12.89
N GLN A 132 5.52 -0.27 -11.87
CA GLN A 132 6.56 -1.29 -11.92
C GLN A 132 6.33 -2.20 -13.14
N LYS A 133 7.40 -2.42 -13.92
CA LYS A 133 7.32 -3.07 -15.22
C LYS A 133 6.63 -4.44 -15.11
N ASN A 134 5.63 -4.66 -15.96
CA ASN A 134 4.86 -5.90 -16.10
C ASN A 134 4.11 -6.37 -14.84
N GLN A 135 3.90 -5.50 -13.83
CA GLN A 135 3.16 -5.87 -12.62
C GLN A 135 1.64 -5.79 -12.80
N PHE A 136 1.17 -4.77 -13.53
CA PHE A 136 -0.26 -4.51 -13.73
C PHE A 136 -0.54 -4.34 -15.22
N SER A 137 -1.40 -5.18 -15.78
CA SER A 137 -1.73 -5.17 -17.21
C SER A 137 -2.32 -3.85 -17.70
N PRO A 138 -3.12 -3.10 -16.90
CA PRO A 138 -3.69 -1.80 -17.28
C PRO A 138 -2.67 -0.73 -17.64
N VAL A 139 -1.45 -0.84 -17.11
CA VAL A 139 -0.36 0.11 -17.43
C VAL A 139 0.14 -0.11 -18.85
N GLY A 140 0.28 -1.37 -19.27
CA GLY A 140 0.77 -1.73 -20.60
C GLY A 140 -0.28 -1.51 -21.69
N ASP A 141 -1.55 -1.81 -21.42
CA ASP A 141 -2.63 -1.67 -22.41
C ASP A 141 -3.27 -0.26 -22.44
N GLY A 142 -2.84 0.63 -21.52
CA GLY A 142 -3.30 2.01 -21.42
C GLY A 142 -4.69 2.18 -20.78
N SER A 143 -5.38 1.11 -20.39
CA SER A 143 -6.66 1.18 -19.68
C SER A 143 -6.53 1.86 -18.32
N ILE A 144 -5.31 1.89 -17.73
CA ILE A 144 -5.00 2.68 -16.55
C ILE A 144 -5.38 4.15 -16.76
N ASN A 145 -5.40 4.69 -17.99
CA ASN A 145 -5.74 6.08 -18.32
C ASN A 145 -7.22 6.44 -18.28
N LYS A 146 -8.09 5.43 -18.14
CA LYS A 146 -9.54 5.63 -18.06
C LYS A 146 -9.95 6.01 -16.63
N PRO A 147 -11.02 6.80 -16.44
CA PRO A 147 -11.50 7.15 -15.11
C PRO A 147 -12.04 5.91 -14.37
N ALA A 148 -11.91 5.93 -13.03
CA ALA A 148 -12.46 4.87 -12.18
C ALA A 148 -13.97 5.03 -11.96
N GLY A 149 -14.67 3.90 -11.87
CA GLY A 149 -16.04 3.83 -11.37
C GLY A 149 -16.15 4.08 -9.85
N ASP A 150 -17.35 4.42 -9.39
CA ASP A 150 -17.60 4.76 -7.98
C ASP A 150 -17.36 3.59 -7.03
N ASP A 151 -17.59 2.37 -7.50
CA ASP A 151 -17.34 1.14 -6.75
C ASP A 151 -15.85 0.93 -6.46
N ALA A 152 -14.97 1.18 -7.43
CA ALA A 152 -13.52 1.12 -7.26
C ALA A 152 -13.03 2.22 -6.30
N LYS A 153 -13.55 3.45 -6.43
CA LYS A 153 -13.24 4.55 -5.50
C LYS A 153 -13.67 4.22 -4.06
N LYS A 154 -14.86 3.62 -3.88
CA LYS A 154 -15.32 3.14 -2.57
C LYS A 154 -14.40 2.04 -2.03
N ALA A 155 -14.04 1.06 -2.87
CA ALA A 155 -13.16 -0.02 -2.48
C ALA A 155 -11.77 0.46 -2.04
N VAL A 156 -11.20 1.45 -2.73
CA VAL A 156 -9.93 2.09 -2.31
C VAL A 156 -10.06 2.81 -0.97
N ASN A 157 -11.13 3.58 -0.79
CA ASN A 157 -11.37 4.27 0.48
C ASN A 157 -11.58 3.30 1.66
N GLU A 158 -12.21 2.16 1.39
CA GLU A 158 -12.36 1.09 2.38
C GLU A 158 -11.02 0.43 2.66
N ALA A 159 -10.27 0.01 1.64
CA ALA A 159 -8.93 -0.56 1.80
C ALA A 159 -8.02 0.36 2.62
N LEU A 160 -7.97 1.67 2.33
CA LEU A 160 -7.22 2.65 3.12
C LEU A 160 -7.69 2.76 4.58
N ALA A 161 -8.99 2.59 4.83
CA ALA A 161 -9.55 2.62 6.17
C ALA A 161 -9.21 1.36 6.96
N ILE A 162 -9.20 0.20 6.32
CA ILE A 162 -8.99 -1.10 6.97
C ILE A 162 -7.60 -1.69 6.75
N HIS A 163 -6.68 -0.97 6.13
CA HIS A 163 -5.33 -1.46 5.80
C HIS A 163 -4.64 -2.03 7.07
N GLY A 164 -3.88 -3.11 6.96
CA GLY A 164 -3.39 -3.88 8.13
C GLY A 164 -4.45 -4.71 8.89
N TYR A 165 -5.71 -4.70 8.43
CA TYR A 165 -6.75 -5.71 8.74
C TYR A 165 -7.19 -6.49 7.50
N THR A 166 -6.69 -6.12 6.31
CA THR A 166 -6.67 -6.99 5.14
C THR A 166 -5.73 -8.16 5.38
N ASN A 167 -5.76 -9.16 4.49
CA ASN A 167 -4.72 -10.19 4.51
C ASN A 167 -3.40 -9.60 4.00
N ASP A 168 -2.29 -10.31 4.21
CA ASP A 168 -0.95 -9.87 3.83
C ASP A 168 -0.61 -10.13 2.36
N ALA A 169 -1.60 -10.37 1.47
CA ALA A 169 -1.32 -10.73 0.08
C ALA A 169 -0.50 -9.66 -0.63
N LEU A 170 0.56 -10.09 -1.30
CA LEU A 170 1.43 -9.28 -2.15
C LEU A 170 1.15 -9.53 -3.63
N TYR A 171 0.42 -10.60 -3.95
CA TYR A 171 0.14 -11.04 -5.30
C TYR A 171 -1.33 -11.40 -5.47
N PHE A 172 -1.85 -11.22 -6.68
CA PHE A 172 -3.12 -11.81 -7.08
C PHE A 172 -3.10 -12.20 -8.56
N TRP A 173 -3.91 -13.17 -8.94
CA TRP A 173 -4.13 -13.54 -10.33
C TRP A 173 -5.47 -14.25 -10.52
N ASN A 174 -5.96 -14.28 -11.76
CA ASN A 174 -7.06 -15.13 -12.15
C ASN A 174 -6.51 -16.42 -12.80
N PRO A 175 -6.64 -17.61 -12.18
CA PRO A 175 -6.11 -18.86 -12.71
C PRO A 175 -6.82 -19.35 -13.98
N SER A 176 -7.99 -18.78 -14.33
CA SER A 176 -8.66 -19.06 -15.61
C SER A 176 -8.11 -18.22 -16.77
N ILE A 177 -7.28 -17.21 -16.48
CA ILE A 177 -6.69 -16.30 -17.47
C ILE A 177 -5.16 -16.45 -17.51
N SER A 178 -4.52 -16.60 -16.36
CA SER A 178 -3.07 -16.72 -16.23
C SER A 178 -2.65 -18.17 -15.97
N ASP A 179 -1.66 -18.63 -16.73
CA ASP A 179 -1.05 -19.96 -16.60
C ASP A 179 0.38 -19.89 -16.01
N SER A 180 0.70 -18.81 -15.29
CA SER A 180 2.05 -18.59 -14.74
C SER A 180 2.45 -19.68 -13.72
N GLU A 181 3.45 -20.49 -14.07
CA GLU A 181 4.00 -21.54 -13.19
C GLU A 181 4.56 -20.98 -11.88
N TRP A 182 5.16 -19.79 -11.92
CA TRP A 182 5.66 -19.13 -10.73
C TRP A 182 4.53 -18.73 -9.78
N MET A 183 3.42 -18.18 -10.29
CA MET A 183 2.27 -17.81 -9.44
C MET A 183 1.64 -19.04 -8.78
N LYS A 184 1.64 -20.19 -9.46
CA LYS A 184 1.13 -21.46 -8.90
C LYS A 184 1.96 -21.99 -7.71
N GLN A 185 3.17 -21.47 -7.51
CA GLN A 185 4.03 -21.83 -6.38
C GLN A 185 3.80 -20.94 -5.14
N LEU A 186 3.09 -19.82 -5.28
CA LEU A 186 2.81 -18.89 -4.18
C LEU A 186 1.77 -19.48 -3.22
N GLU A 187 1.86 -19.10 -1.94
CA GLU A 187 0.91 -19.55 -0.93
C GLU A 187 -0.41 -18.76 -1.07
N VAL A 188 -1.45 -19.41 -1.59
CA VAL A 188 -2.78 -18.80 -1.71
C VAL A 188 -3.43 -18.72 -0.33
N ILE A 189 -3.57 -17.50 0.18
CA ILE A 189 -4.19 -17.22 1.48
C ILE A 189 -5.67 -16.87 1.37
N LYS A 190 -6.14 -16.50 0.18
CA LYS A 190 -7.54 -16.11 -0.04
C LYS A 190 -7.99 -16.27 -1.48
N ILE A 191 -9.26 -16.63 -1.68
CA ILE A 191 -9.93 -16.69 -2.98
C ILE A 191 -11.20 -15.84 -2.91
N ILE A 192 -11.32 -14.85 -3.79
CA ILE A 192 -12.52 -14.01 -3.90
C ILE A 192 -12.85 -13.79 -5.36
N GLY A 193 -14.07 -14.19 -5.75
CA GLY A 193 -14.47 -14.15 -7.15
C GLY A 193 -13.55 -15.01 -8.00
N GLY A 194 -13.03 -14.44 -9.09
CA GLY A 194 -12.07 -15.11 -9.97
C GLY A 194 -10.62 -15.01 -9.51
N HIS A 195 -10.31 -14.24 -8.46
CA HIS A 195 -8.93 -13.99 -8.03
C HIS A 195 -8.47 -14.89 -6.89
N HIS A 196 -7.26 -15.43 -7.07
CA HIS A 196 -6.42 -15.95 -5.99
C HIS A 196 -5.54 -14.81 -5.47
N PHE A 197 -5.42 -14.71 -4.15
CA PHE A 197 -4.56 -13.75 -3.45
C PHE A 197 -3.52 -14.54 -2.65
N ALA A 198 -2.25 -14.15 -2.74
CA ALA A 198 -1.13 -14.92 -2.20
C ALA A 198 -0.01 -14.05 -1.62
N ILE A 199 0.81 -14.67 -0.77
CA ILE A 199 2.10 -14.17 -0.30
C ILE A 199 3.27 -14.78 -1.06
#